data_AF-A0A961HZT9-F1
#
_entry.id   AF-A0A961HZT9-F1
#
_cell.length_a   1.000
_cell.length_b   1.000
_cell.length_c   1.000
_cell.angle_alpha   90.00
_cell.angle_beta   90.00
_cell.angle_gamma   90.00
#
_symmetry.space_group_name_H-M   'P 1'
#
loop_
_entity.id
_entity.type
_entity.pdbx_description
1 polymer ?
#
loop_
_entity_poly.entity_id
_entity_poly.type
_entity_poly.pdbx_seq_one_letter_code
_entity_poly.pdbx_strand_id
1 'polypeptide(L)'
;PWLDIPPTGHQAHMRFHEFYRVEDGRVTEMQALWDIPEVMMQAGAWPMAPSLGREWHVPGPASQDGIVPGPWDAARGMATCRHIIDMLEHMKRHPAQGGPEVMEMERFWHPRMNWYGPSGIGTGRGIRGFRNWHQIPFLAAMPDRGRYVDEI
;
A
#
# COMPACT_ATOMS: atom_id res chain seq x y z
N PRO A 1 26.84 2.10 -10.21
CA PRO A 1 25.44 2.59 -10.25
C PRO A 1 24.51 1.37 -10.19
N TRP A 2 23.40 1.43 -9.45
CA TRP A 2 22.42 0.34 -9.38
C TRP A 2 21.19 0.74 -10.18
N LEU A 3 20.82 -0.02 -11.21
CA LEU A 3 19.76 0.36 -12.16
C LEU A 3 19.94 1.78 -12.71
N ASP A 4 21.19 2.16 -12.99
CA ASP A 4 21.60 3.52 -13.40
C ASP A 4 21.31 4.65 -12.39
N ILE A 5 20.86 4.33 -11.18
CA ILE A 5 20.73 5.29 -10.08
C ILE A 5 22.15 5.65 -9.60
N PRO A 6 22.50 6.95 -9.54
CA PRO A 6 23.83 7.40 -9.17
C PRO A 6 24.14 7.09 -7.70
N PRO A 7 25.38 6.66 -7.38
CA PRO A 7 25.78 6.44 -6.00
C PRO A 7 25.86 7.78 -5.26
N THR A 8 25.25 7.84 -4.07
CA THR A 8 25.28 9.04 -3.21
C THR A 8 26.40 9.03 -2.19
N GLY A 9 26.94 7.84 -1.86
CA GLY A 9 27.87 7.66 -0.73
C GLY A 9 27.20 7.76 0.65
N HIS A 10 25.87 7.91 0.71
CA HIS A 10 25.10 7.98 1.95
C HIS A 10 24.33 6.68 2.23
N GLN A 11 23.84 6.53 3.46
CA GLN A 11 22.92 5.46 3.82
C GLN A 11 21.61 5.60 3.02
N ALA A 12 21.05 4.46 2.61
CA ALA A 12 19.76 4.39 1.93
C ALA A 12 18.88 3.31 2.58
N HIS A 13 17.57 3.48 2.46
CA HIS A 13 16.57 2.46 2.84
C HIS A 13 15.59 2.26 1.69
N MET A 14 14.91 1.12 1.67
CA MET A 14 13.89 0.84 0.67
C MET A 14 12.78 0.02 1.32
N ARG A 15 11.54 0.48 1.16
CA ARG A 15 10.36 -0.31 1.50
C ARG A 15 10.14 -1.39 0.45
N PHE A 16 9.70 -2.55 0.91
CA PHE A 16 9.41 -3.66 0.03
C PHE A 16 8.23 -4.47 0.56
N HIS A 17 7.66 -5.25 -0.34
CA HIS A 17 6.65 -6.23 -0.05
C HIS A 17 7.03 -7.52 -0.77
N GLU A 18 7.14 -8.61 -0.01
CA GLU A 18 7.51 -9.92 -0.55
C GLU A 18 6.63 -11.00 0.07
N PHE A 19 6.07 -11.85 -0.79
CA PHE A 19 5.43 -13.10 -0.42
C PHE A 19 6.22 -14.27 -0.99
N TYR A 20 6.37 -15.31 -0.19
CA TYR A 20 7.14 -16.49 -0.51
C TYR A 20 6.26 -17.73 -0.43
N ARG A 21 6.28 -18.59 -1.46
CA ARG A 21 5.76 -19.96 -1.36
C ARG A 21 6.88 -20.86 -0.90
N VAL A 22 6.66 -21.60 0.18
CA VAL A 22 7.64 -22.55 0.75
C VAL A 22 7.11 -23.97 0.64
N GLU A 23 7.87 -24.84 -0.03
CA GLU A 23 7.58 -26.27 -0.21
C GLU A 23 8.86 -27.06 0.14
N ASP A 24 8.73 -28.14 0.91
CA ASP A 24 9.84 -28.97 1.39
C ASP A 24 11.01 -28.18 2.01
N GLY A 25 10.67 -27.11 2.76
CA GLY A 25 11.64 -26.24 3.42
C GLY A 25 12.42 -25.31 2.47
N ARG A 26 11.98 -25.14 1.22
CA ARG A 26 12.61 -24.26 0.22
C ARG A 26 11.60 -23.28 -0.36
N VAL A 27 12.07 -22.08 -0.70
CA VAL A 27 11.26 -21.11 -1.47
C VAL A 27 11.14 -21.60 -2.91
N THR A 28 9.91 -21.80 -3.39
CA THR A 28 9.65 -22.21 -4.78
C THR A 28 9.07 -21.08 -5.63
N GLU A 29 8.44 -20.08 -5.03
CA GLU A 29 7.94 -18.87 -5.70
C GLU A 29 8.12 -17.64 -4.83
N MET A 30 8.25 -16.48 -5.48
CA MET A 30 8.27 -15.18 -4.82
C MET A 30 7.45 -14.17 -5.62
N GLN A 31 6.55 -13.45 -4.94
CA GLN A 31 5.96 -12.21 -5.44
C GLN A 31 6.62 -11.06 -4.70
N ALA A 32 7.28 -10.15 -5.43
CA ALA A 32 8.01 -9.03 -4.85
C ALA A 32 7.61 -7.71 -5.49
N LEU A 33 7.43 -6.68 -4.66
CA LEU A 33 7.28 -5.30 -5.05
C LEU A 33 8.28 -4.47 -4.23
N TRP A 34 9.20 -3.81 -4.92
CA TRP A 34 10.26 -3.01 -4.32
C TRP A 34 10.04 -1.54 -4.65
N ASP A 35 10.15 -0.67 -3.64
CA ASP A 35 9.97 0.76 -3.81
C ASP A 35 11.24 1.43 -4.37
N ILE A 36 11.63 1.04 -5.58
CA ILE A 36 12.73 1.65 -6.33
C ILE A 36 12.55 3.18 -6.47
N PRO A 37 11.32 3.72 -6.67
CA PRO A 37 11.07 5.16 -6.58
C PRO A 37 11.65 5.83 -5.33
N GLU A 38 11.54 5.20 -4.15
CA GLU A 38 12.11 5.73 -2.90
C GLU A 38 13.64 5.86 -2.96
N VAL A 39 14.30 4.92 -3.62
CA VAL A 39 15.76 4.94 -3.83
C VAL A 39 16.14 6.05 -4.81
N MET A 40 15.38 6.23 -5.90
CA MET A 40 15.59 7.32 -6.85
C MET A 40 15.44 8.69 -6.17
N MET A 41 14.43 8.85 -5.30
CA MET A 41 14.23 10.08 -4.53
C MET A 41 15.38 10.37 -3.57
N GLN A 42 15.86 9.36 -2.83
CA GLN A 42 17.04 9.48 -1.96
C GLN A 42 18.32 9.83 -2.73
N ALA A 43 18.43 9.38 -3.99
CA ALA A 43 19.55 9.68 -4.87
C ALA A 43 19.42 11.02 -5.62
N GLY A 44 18.33 11.77 -5.46
CA GLY A 44 18.06 12.98 -6.23
C GLY A 44 17.87 12.71 -7.73
N ALA A 45 17.51 11.48 -8.10
CA ALA A 45 17.40 10.99 -9.48
C ALA A 45 15.94 10.74 -9.90
N TRP A 46 14.95 11.16 -9.12
CA TRP A 46 13.54 11.00 -9.44
C TRP A 46 13.13 11.85 -10.66
N PRO A 47 12.66 11.24 -11.77
CA PRO A 47 12.44 11.96 -13.02
C PRO A 47 11.00 12.49 -13.19
N MET A 48 10.08 12.14 -12.28
CA MET A 48 8.65 12.46 -12.40
C MET A 48 8.23 13.61 -11.47
N ALA A 49 6.94 13.93 -11.48
CA ALA A 49 6.37 14.95 -10.59
C ALA A 49 6.56 14.58 -9.11
N PRO A 50 6.64 15.57 -8.20
CA PRO A 50 6.68 15.32 -6.76
C PRO A 50 5.44 14.55 -6.27
N SER A 51 5.62 13.72 -5.25
CA SER A 51 4.51 13.06 -4.57
C SER A 51 3.54 14.07 -3.96
N LEU A 52 2.25 13.73 -4.00
CA LEU A 52 1.19 14.54 -3.38
C LEU A 52 1.06 14.28 -1.88
N GLY A 53 1.27 13.04 -1.46
CA GLY A 53 1.37 12.66 -0.06
C GLY A 53 2.76 12.88 0.50
N ARG A 54 2.87 12.85 1.84
CA ARG A 54 4.17 13.00 2.51
C ARG A 54 5.03 11.75 2.31
N GLU A 55 6.20 11.91 1.72
CA GLU A 55 7.26 10.89 1.71
C GLU A 55 7.98 10.87 3.05
N TRP A 56 8.13 9.68 3.64
CA TRP A 56 8.91 9.43 4.85
C TRP A 56 9.06 7.93 5.12
N HIS A 57 9.99 7.60 6.01
CA HIS A 57 10.07 6.26 6.57
C HIS A 57 8.84 5.98 7.45
N VAL A 58 7.94 5.13 6.95
CA VAL A 58 6.69 4.77 7.63
C VAL A 58 7.02 3.95 8.89
N PRO A 59 6.52 4.36 10.08
CA PRO A 59 6.76 3.59 11.29
C PRO A 59 6.01 2.26 11.23
N GLY A 60 6.58 1.23 11.86
CA GLY A 60 5.86 -0.01 12.13
C GLY A 60 4.65 0.21 13.06
N PRO A 61 3.79 -0.81 13.24
CA PRO A 61 2.66 -0.74 14.15
C PRO A 61 3.10 -0.31 15.56
N ALA A 62 2.39 0.65 16.15
CA ALA A 62 2.81 1.31 17.39
C ALA A 62 2.96 0.36 18.58
N SER A 63 2.14 -0.69 18.65
CA SER A 63 2.19 -1.72 19.70
C SER A 63 3.28 -2.75 19.48
N GLN A 64 3.78 -2.91 18.25
CA GLN A 64 4.75 -3.94 17.86
C GLN A 64 4.34 -5.38 18.26
N ASP A 65 3.03 -5.64 18.39
CA ASP A 65 2.45 -6.90 18.87
C ASP A 65 1.84 -7.76 17.73
N GLY A 66 2.23 -7.48 16.49
CA GLY A 66 1.66 -8.13 15.30
C GLY A 66 2.03 -9.60 15.13
N ILE A 67 3.05 -10.10 15.84
CA ILE A 67 3.47 -11.51 15.80
C ILE A 67 2.98 -12.20 17.07
N VAL A 68 2.04 -13.13 16.91
CA VAL A 68 1.50 -13.94 18.01
C VAL A 68 1.99 -15.38 17.83
N PRO A 69 2.98 -15.86 18.63
CA PRO A 69 3.51 -17.22 18.50
C PRO A 69 2.53 -18.30 18.96
N GLY A 70 1.47 -17.91 19.68
CA GLY A 70 0.38 -18.78 20.12
C GLY A 70 0.33 -19.00 21.64
N PRO A 71 -0.76 -19.58 22.16
CA PRO A 71 -2.00 -19.90 21.42
C PRO A 71 -2.77 -18.63 21.02
N TRP A 72 -3.43 -18.65 19.86
CA TRP A 72 -4.27 -17.54 19.39
C TRP A 72 -5.75 -17.95 19.35
N ASP A 73 -6.63 -16.95 19.40
CA ASP A 73 -8.06 -17.15 19.27
C ASP A 73 -8.43 -17.31 17.79
N ALA A 74 -8.73 -18.54 17.37
CA ALA A 74 -9.09 -18.85 15.98
C ALA A 74 -10.39 -18.17 15.52
N ALA A 75 -11.39 -18.06 16.40
CA ALA A 75 -12.67 -17.44 16.06
C ALA A 75 -12.49 -15.93 15.84
N ARG A 76 -11.71 -15.28 16.70
CA ARG A 76 -11.31 -13.88 16.55
C ARG A 76 -10.47 -13.67 15.28
N GLY A 77 -9.50 -14.54 15.02
CA GLY A 77 -8.67 -14.49 13.81
C GLY A 77 -9.52 -14.53 12.54
N MET A 78 -10.45 -15.50 12.45
CA MET A 78 -11.39 -15.60 11.34
C MET A 78 -12.32 -14.39 11.21
N ALA A 79 -12.75 -13.79 12.32
CA ALA A 79 -13.55 -12.57 12.30
C ALA A 79 -12.76 -11.37 11.73
N THR A 80 -11.51 -11.19 12.17
CA THR A 80 -10.64 -10.12 11.65
C THR A 80 -10.31 -10.31 10.18
N CYS A 81 -9.98 -11.54 9.74
CA CYS A 81 -9.77 -11.82 8.32
C CYS A 81 -11.00 -11.48 7.47
N ARG A 82 -12.19 -11.91 7.89
CA ARG A 82 -13.44 -11.59 7.18
C ARG A 82 -13.69 -10.09 7.10
N HIS A 83 -13.44 -9.35 8.19
CA HIS A 83 -13.58 -7.90 8.21
C HIS A 83 -12.64 -7.21 7.20
N ILE A 84 -11.38 -7.65 7.11
CA ILE A 84 -10.41 -7.12 6.14
C ILE A 84 -10.84 -7.45 4.70
N ILE A 85 -11.27 -8.69 4.43
CA ILE A 85 -11.73 -9.09 3.09
C ILE A 85 -12.94 -8.26 2.68
N ASP A 86 -13.93 -8.09 3.56
CA ASP A 86 -15.11 -7.27 3.29
C ASP A 86 -14.74 -5.80 2.98
N MET A 87 -13.82 -5.23 3.76
CA MET A 87 -13.26 -3.89 3.49
C MET A 87 -12.61 -3.80 2.11
N LEU A 88 -11.79 -4.79 1.73
CA LEU A 88 -11.09 -4.80 0.44
C LEU A 88 -12.07 -4.91 -0.72
N GLU A 89 -13.13 -5.72 -0.60
CA GLU A 89 -14.18 -5.82 -1.63
C GLU A 89 -14.93 -4.50 -1.82
N HIS A 90 -15.20 -3.75 -0.75
CA HIS A 90 -15.80 -2.42 -0.85
C HIS A 90 -14.81 -1.40 -1.43
N MET A 91 -13.55 -1.42 -1.01
CA MET A 91 -12.52 -0.50 -1.51
C MET A 91 -12.18 -0.68 -2.99
N LYS A 92 -12.43 -1.85 -3.58
CA LYS A 92 -12.23 -2.10 -5.01
C LYS A 92 -13.33 -1.49 -5.88
N ARG A 93 -14.48 -1.11 -5.30
CA ARG A 93 -15.58 -0.51 -6.05
C ARG A 93 -15.12 0.81 -6.68
N HIS A 94 -15.41 0.95 -7.96
CA HIS A 94 -14.89 2.02 -8.82
C HIS A 94 -16.03 2.93 -9.32
N PRO A 95 -15.74 4.10 -9.92
CA PRO A 95 -16.75 5.11 -10.26
C PRO A 95 -17.96 4.63 -11.08
N ALA A 96 -17.81 3.57 -11.90
CA ALA A 96 -18.94 2.98 -12.62
C ALA A 96 -20.01 2.32 -11.71
N GLN A 97 -19.70 2.11 -10.43
CA GLN A 97 -20.61 1.54 -9.42
C GLN A 97 -21.20 2.60 -8.50
N GLY A 98 -20.83 3.87 -8.64
CA GLY A 98 -21.30 5.00 -7.83
C GLY A 98 -20.19 5.98 -7.45
N GLY A 99 -20.52 6.99 -6.65
CA GLY A 99 -19.56 7.95 -6.12
C GLY A 99 -18.68 7.32 -5.03
N PRO A 100 -17.79 8.11 -4.42
CA PRO A 100 -16.86 7.61 -3.40
C PRO A 100 -17.48 6.92 -2.17
N GLU A 101 -18.75 7.21 -1.89
CA GLU A 101 -19.52 6.62 -0.79
C GLU A 101 -19.64 5.09 -0.90
N VAL A 102 -19.56 4.52 -2.11
CA VAL A 102 -19.74 3.07 -2.31
C VAL A 102 -18.64 2.22 -1.67
N MET A 103 -17.49 2.83 -1.36
CA MET A 103 -16.39 2.16 -0.65
C MET A 103 -16.63 2.02 0.86
N GLU A 104 -17.65 2.70 1.41
CA GLU A 104 -18.02 2.63 2.83
C GLU A 104 -16.82 2.83 3.77
N MET A 105 -15.92 3.76 3.44
CA MET A 105 -14.65 3.96 4.16
C MET A 105 -14.86 4.16 5.68
N GLU A 106 -15.87 4.93 6.06
CA GLU A 106 -16.24 5.21 7.45
C GLU A 106 -16.67 3.96 8.24
N ARG A 107 -17.12 2.90 7.57
CA ARG A 107 -17.49 1.62 8.21
C ARG A 107 -16.27 0.81 8.62
N PHE A 108 -15.20 0.88 7.83
CA PHE A 108 -14.01 0.03 8.02
C PHE A 108 -12.82 0.76 8.63
N TRP A 109 -12.73 2.07 8.42
CA TRP A 109 -11.58 2.86 8.83
C TRP A 109 -11.92 3.80 9.98
N HIS A 110 -11.07 3.77 11.01
CA HIS A 110 -11.14 4.75 12.08
C HIS A 110 -10.96 6.18 11.51
N PRO A 111 -11.68 7.22 11.99
CA PRO A 111 -11.54 8.60 11.49
C PRO A 111 -10.11 9.17 11.55
N ARG A 112 -9.26 8.58 12.40
CA ARG A 112 -7.84 8.91 12.59
C ARG A 112 -6.86 7.96 11.88
N MET A 113 -7.35 7.13 10.95
CA MET A 113 -6.49 6.26 10.13
C MET A 113 -5.37 7.07 9.47
N ASN A 114 -4.24 6.42 9.21
CA ASN A 114 -3.21 6.93 8.30
C ASN A 114 -3.06 5.93 7.16
N TRP A 115 -2.92 6.44 5.96
CA TRP A 115 -2.70 5.65 4.76
C TRP A 115 -1.23 5.82 4.35
N TYR A 116 -0.61 4.69 4.06
CA TYR A 116 0.80 4.60 3.72
C TYR A 116 0.91 3.95 2.33
N GLY A 117 1.21 4.74 1.31
CA GLY A 117 1.46 4.25 -0.04
C GLY A 117 2.96 4.20 -0.37
N PRO A 118 3.32 3.59 -1.51
CA PRO A 118 4.68 3.62 -2.04
C PRO A 118 5.11 5.05 -2.44
N SER A 119 6.40 5.23 -2.70
CA SER A 119 6.93 6.51 -3.13
C SER A 119 6.39 6.88 -4.52
N GLY A 120 6.18 8.18 -4.72
CA GLY A 120 5.44 8.75 -5.85
C GLY A 120 3.96 9.01 -5.53
N ILE A 121 3.42 8.34 -4.51
CA ILE A 121 2.09 8.67 -3.96
C ILE A 121 2.22 9.26 -2.54
N GLY A 122 3.04 8.64 -1.69
CA GLY A 122 3.33 9.11 -0.34
C GLY A 122 2.29 8.68 0.70
N THR A 123 2.10 9.49 1.74
CA THR A 123 1.22 9.17 2.88
C THR A 123 0.14 10.23 3.13
N GLY A 124 -0.96 9.81 3.76
CA GLY A 124 -2.12 10.67 4.03
C GLY A 124 -2.79 10.40 5.38
N ARG A 125 -3.34 11.45 6.01
CA ARG A 125 -4.03 11.38 7.30
C ARG A 125 -5.55 11.48 7.16
N GLY A 126 -6.24 10.53 7.79
CA GLY A 126 -7.69 10.41 7.74
C GLY A 126 -8.21 10.08 6.35
N ILE A 127 -9.52 9.81 6.27
CA ILE A 127 -10.20 9.51 5.00
C ILE A 127 -10.01 10.68 4.03
N ARG A 128 -10.17 11.93 4.47
CA ARG A 128 -9.94 13.11 3.62
C ARG A 128 -8.53 13.18 3.04
N GLY A 129 -7.49 12.89 3.83
CA GLY A 129 -6.11 12.90 3.34
C GLY A 129 -5.86 11.82 2.30
N PHE A 130 -6.35 10.60 2.55
CA PHE A 130 -6.33 9.51 1.57
C PHE A 130 -7.03 9.91 0.25
N ARG A 131 -8.20 10.55 0.35
CA ARG A 131 -8.98 10.96 -0.82
C ARG A 131 -8.26 12.02 -1.66
N ASN A 132 -7.79 13.08 -1.00
CA ASN A 132 -7.20 14.24 -1.67
C ASN A 132 -5.84 13.94 -2.30
N TRP A 133 -5.02 13.11 -1.63
CA TRP A 133 -3.61 12.93 -2.02
C TRP A 133 -3.33 11.62 -2.75
N HIS A 134 -4.25 10.65 -2.67
CA HIS A 134 -4.12 9.41 -3.41
C HIS A 134 -5.31 9.13 -4.32
N GLN A 135 -6.50 8.91 -3.77
CA GLN A 135 -7.59 8.32 -4.54
C GLN A 135 -8.05 9.18 -5.72
N ILE A 136 -8.34 10.47 -5.49
CA ILE A 136 -8.84 11.35 -6.54
C ILE A 136 -7.77 11.53 -7.65
N PRO A 137 -6.51 11.87 -7.33
CA PRO A 137 -5.44 11.92 -8.32
C PRO A 137 -5.23 10.59 -9.08
N PHE A 138 -5.27 9.46 -8.36
CA PHE A 138 -5.07 8.14 -8.96
C PHE A 138 -6.15 7.80 -9.98
N LEU A 139 -7.43 8.05 -9.64
CA LEU A 139 -8.54 7.82 -10.57
C LEU A 139 -8.51 8.78 -11.76
N ALA A 140 -8.04 10.02 -11.57
CA ALA A 140 -7.85 10.95 -12.67
C ALA A 140 -6.72 10.51 -13.63
N ALA A 141 -5.64 9.93 -13.09
CA ALA A 141 -4.52 9.41 -13.87
C ALA A 141 -4.83 8.07 -14.56
N MET A 142 -5.74 7.26 -14.00
CA MET A 142 -6.15 5.95 -14.52
C MET A 142 -7.68 5.89 -14.70
N PRO A 143 -8.25 6.64 -15.67
CA PRO A 143 -9.70 6.78 -15.82
C PRO A 143 -10.40 5.49 -16.31
N ASP A 144 -9.64 4.53 -16.82
CA ASP A 144 -10.07 3.22 -17.31
C ASP A 144 -9.92 2.09 -16.28
N ARG A 145 -9.52 2.43 -15.04
CA ARG A 145 -9.40 1.47 -13.94
C ARG A 145 -10.67 0.62 -13.80
N GLY A 146 -10.47 -0.69 -13.79
CA GLY A 146 -11.55 -1.68 -13.61
C GLY A 146 -12.28 -2.07 -14.90
N ARG A 147 -11.88 -1.56 -16.06
CA ARG A 147 -12.49 -1.91 -17.35
C ARG A 147 -11.94 -3.17 -17.99
N TYR A 148 -10.72 -3.59 -17.64
CA TYR A 148 -10.00 -4.70 -18.29
C TYR A 148 -9.64 -5.80 -17.29
N VAL A 149 -10.52 -6.09 -16.32
CA VAL A 149 -10.26 -7.09 -15.27
C VAL A 149 -10.03 -8.49 -15.87
N ASP A 150 -10.70 -8.80 -16.98
CA ASP A 150 -10.61 -10.09 -17.67
C ASP A 150 -9.32 -10.25 -18.51
N GLU A 151 -8.46 -9.21 -18.58
CA GLU A 151 -7.22 -9.19 -19.37
C GLU A 151 -5.94 -9.31 -18.51
N ILE A 152 -6.07 -9.42 -17.18
CA ILE A 152 -4.96 -9.46 -16.21
C ILE A 152 -4.63 -10.90 -15.81
#